data_AF-A0A973PNU4-F1
#
_entry.id   AF-A0A973PNU4-F1
#
_cell.length_a   1.000
_cell.length_b   1.000
_cell.length_c   1.000
_cell.angle_alpha   90.00
_cell.angle_beta   90.00
_cell.angle_gamma   90.00
#
_symmetry.space_group_name_H-M   'P 1'
#
loop_
_entity.id
_entity.type
_entity.pdbx_description
1 polymer ?
#
loop_
_entity_poly.entity_id
_entity_poly.type
_entity_poly.pdbx_seq_one_letter_code
_entity_poly.pdbx_strand_id
1 'polypeptide(L)'
;GMPTYTAATFGPRRYAEWPFQSGWHNVPEPGGSQLPGRDHAAHRVAVRPGGLRADLAPAYGGQVERWDRDVRLEAGRITVTEDWSGLHGNALLRHLLSGDVEHGDGWATVAADGRALRLTWDPAAAAATIERRPLDDAKLRRAWGEHLTRLTLTLTAPAPAGRFTATWMALEQVTTAP
;
A
#
# COMPACT_ATOMS: atom_id res chain seq x y z
N GLY A 1 -4.39 -6.11 -10.89
CA GLY A 1 -4.98 -6.10 -12.25
C GLY A 1 -3.96 -5.56 -13.24
N MET A 2 -4.02 -6.01 -14.49
CA MET A 2 -3.14 -5.56 -15.58
C MET A 2 -3.97 -4.72 -16.56
N PRO A 3 -3.58 -3.48 -16.89
CA PRO A 3 -4.31 -2.66 -17.86
C PRO A 3 -4.21 -3.24 -19.27
N THR A 4 -5.05 -2.78 -20.19
CA THR A 4 -4.88 -3.07 -21.62
C THR A 4 -3.57 -2.45 -22.11
N TYR A 5 -2.72 -3.30 -22.70
CA TYR A 5 -1.45 -2.85 -23.23
C TYR A 5 -1.64 -2.07 -24.53
N THR A 6 -0.96 -0.94 -24.61
CA THR A 6 -0.89 -0.09 -25.82
C THR A 6 0.57 0.05 -26.25
N ALA A 7 0.81 0.71 -27.39
CA ALA A 7 2.17 1.05 -27.80
C ALA A 7 2.93 1.86 -26.74
N ALA A 8 2.22 2.69 -25.95
CA ALA A 8 2.83 3.48 -24.87
C ALA A 8 3.39 2.58 -23.76
N THR A 9 2.78 1.43 -23.49
CA THR A 9 3.23 0.47 -22.49
C THR A 9 4.64 -0.07 -22.76
N PHE A 10 5.06 -0.12 -24.03
CA PHE A 10 6.38 -0.60 -24.43
C PHE A 10 7.34 0.54 -24.80
N GLY A 11 6.87 1.79 -24.75
CA GLY A 11 7.65 2.97 -25.07
C GLY A 11 8.31 3.63 -23.85
N PRO A 12 9.08 4.71 -24.07
CA PRO A 12 9.74 5.46 -22.99
C PRO A 12 8.75 6.11 -22.02
N ARG A 13 7.49 6.30 -22.43
CA ARG A 13 6.41 6.88 -21.62
C ARG A 13 5.67 5.85 -20.76
N ARG A 14 6.13 4.59 -20.69
CA ARG A 14 5.41 3.53 -19.96
C ARG A 14 5.13 3.89 -18.50
N TYR A 15 6.05 4.59 -17.84
CA TYR A 15 5.85 5.00 -16.46
C TYR A 15 4.97 6.26 -16.33
N ALA A 16 4.65 6.98 -17.41
CA ALA A 16 3.71 8.10 -17.32
C ALA A 16 2.27 7.66 -16.99
N GLU A 17 1.92 6.39 -17.25
CA GLU A 17 0.60 5.84 -16.95
C GLU A 17 0.52 5.43 -15.47
N TRP A 18 -0.57 5.82 -14.82
CA TRP A 18 -0.79 5.61 -13.38
C TRP A 18 -0.64 4.17 -12.87
N PRO A 19 -1.01 3.09 -13.62
CA PRO A 19 -0.90 1.73 -13.08
C PRO A 19 0.55 1.29 -12.86
N PHE A 20 1.50 1.98 -13.51
CA PHE A 20 2.93 1.69 -13.40
C PHE A 20 3.66 2.63 -12.44
N GLN A 21 2.92 3.48 -11.71
CA GLN A 21 3.45 4.42 -10.72
C GLN A 21 3.18 3.92 -9.31
N SER A 22 4.19 3.97 -8.42
CA SER A 22 4.12 3.39 -7.06
C SER A 22 2.97 3.93 -6.22
N GLY A 23 2.52 5.17 -6.48
CA GLY A 23 1.39 5.77 -5.77
C GLY A 23 0.10 4.96 -5.89
N TRP A 24 -0.03 4.10 -6.91
CA TRP A 24 -1.14 3.16 -7.04
C TRP A 24 -0.67 1.72 -6.83
N HIS A 25 0.11 1.49 -5.77
CA HIS A 25 0.53 0.18 -5.28
C HIS A 25 0.54 0.17 -3.75
N ASN A 26 0.56 -1.03 -3.15
CA ASN A 26 0.64 -1.21 -1.70
C ASN A 26 2.07 -1.00 -1.19
N VAL A 27 2.63 0.20 -1.34
CA VAL A 27 4.03 0.54 -1.02
C VAL A 27 4.12 1.86 -0.24
N PRO A 28 5.21 2.12 0.49
CA PRO A 28 5.41 3.42 1.11
C PRO A 28 5.85 4.44 0.04
N GLU A 29 5.71 5.72 0.35
CA GLU A 29 6.26 6.85 -0.40
C GLU A 29 6.94 7.79 0.60
N PRO A 30 8.19 7.49 1.01
CA PRO A 30 8.99 8.41 1.82
C PRO A 30 9.44 9.56 0.91
N GLY A 31 8.82 10.73 1.02
CA GLY A 31 9.15 11.92 0.22
C GLY A 31 8.85 11.85 -1.29
N GLY A 32 8.72 10.66 -1.88
CA GLY A 32 8.45 10.49 -3.31
C GLY A 32 8.11 9.07 -3.74
N SER A 33 7.80 8.93 -5.04
CA SER A 33 7.46 7.66 -5.68
C SER A 33 8.72 6.84 -6.04
N GLN A 34 8.53 5.54 -6.27
CA GLN A 34 9.62 4.65 -6.70
C GLN A 34 10.11 5.02 -8.11
N LEU A 35 11.43 4.98 -8.30
CA LEU A 35 12.07 5.23 -9.59
C LEU A 35 12.18 3.95 -10.43
N PRO A 36 12.03 4.05 -11.76
CA PRO A 36 12.11 2.89 -12.63
C PRO A 36 13.55 2.47 -12.93
N GLY A 37 13.78 1.16 -13.03
CA GLY A 37 15.05 0.62 -13.48
C GLY A 37 15.70 -0.33 -12.47
N ARG A 38 16.64 -1.14 -12.93
CA ARG A 38 17.29 -2.17 -12.09
C ARG A 38 18.10 -1.57 -10.95
N ASP A 39 18.61 -0.36 -11.12
CA ASP A 39 19.43 0.34 -10.13
C ASP A 39 18.59 0.82 -8.94
N HIS A 40 17.26 0.74 -9.05
CA HIS A 40 16.27 1.08 -8.03
C HIS A 40 15.55 -0.15 -7.46
N ALA A 41 16.12 -1.35 -7.63
CA ALA A 41 15.56 -2.56 -7.07
C ALA A 41 15.69 -2.58 -5.54
N ALA A 42 14.70 -3.18 -4.86
CA ALA A 42 14.77 -3.42 -3.42
C ALA A 42 15.98 -4.32 -3.08
N HIS A 43 16.59 -4.06 -1.92
CA HIS A 43 17.73 -4.82 -1.41
C HIS A 43 17.33 -5.69 -0.22
N ARG A 44 18.22 -6.63 0.15
CA ARG A 44 18.07 -7.48 1.35
C ARG A 44 16.70 -8.17 1.44
N VAL A 45 16.16 -8.58 0.29
CA VAL A 45 14.88 -9.27 0.21
C VAL A 45 15.03 -10.66 0.83
N ALA A 46 14.19 -10.95 1.82
CA ALA A 46 14.14 -12.24 2.50
C ALA A 46 12.70 -12.73 2.58
N VAL A 47 12.46 -13.94 2.07
CA VAL A 47 11.17 -14.63 2.17
C VAL A 47 11.27 -15.67 3.29
N ARG A 48 10.21 -15.82 4.07
CA ARG A 48 10.09 -16.84 5.11
C ARG A 48 8.65 -17.40 5.13
N PRO A 49 8.40 -18.52 5.81
CA PRO A 49 7.04 -18.99 6.01
C PRO A 49 6.15 -17.87 6.57
N GLY A 50 5.03 -17.61 5.89
CA GLY A 50 4.09 -16.57 6.29
C GLY A 50 4.62 -15.13 6.17
N GLY A 51 5.67 -14.82 5.39
CA GLY A 51 6.06 -13.42 5.24
C GLY A 51 7.25 -13.10 4.35
N LEU A 52 7.51 -11.80 4.22
CA LEU A 52 8.64 -11.25 3.49
C LEU A 52 9.15 -10.00 4.21
N ARG A 53 10.46 -9.76 4.14
CA ARG A 53 11.10 -8.48 4.45
C ARG A 53 11.93 -7.98 3.28
N ALA A 54 12.00 -6.67 3.09
CA ALA A 54 12.87 -6.04 2.12
C ALA A 54 13.27 -4.63 2.57
N ASP A 55 14.48 -4.21 2.21
CA ASP A 55 14.90 -2.81 2.26
C ASP A 55 14.51 -2.12 0.95
N LEU A 56 13.61 -1.15 1.05
CA LEU A 56 13.01 -0.44 -0.07
C LEU A 56 13.72 0.89 -0.37
N ALA A 57 14.67 1.35 0.45
CA ALA A 57 15.34 2.64 0.26
C ALA A 57 15.93 2.86 -1.14
N PRO A 58 16.59 1.88 -1.80
CA PRO A 58 17.14 2.09 -3.15
C PRO A 58 16.10 2.47 -4.20
N ALA A 59 14.84 2.07 -3.99
CA ALA A 59 13.74 2.38 -4.90
C ALA A 59 13.38 3.88 -4.92
N TYR A 60 13.76 4.64 -3.89
CA TYR A 60 13.35 6.04 -3.71
C TYR A 60 14.44 7.05 -4.02
N GLY A 61 15.58 6.65 -4.59
CA GLY A 61 16.58 7.61 -5.09
C GLY A 61 17.08 8.63 -4.05
N GLY A 62 17.27 8.21 -2.79
CA GLY A 62 17.84 9.04 -1.73
C GLY A 62 16.84 9.82 -0.87
N GLN A 63 15.53 9.59 -1.00
CA GLN A 63 14.55 10.21 -0.09
C GLN A 63 14.60 9.66 1.35
N VAL A 64 15.22 8.50 1.52
CA VAL A 64 15.44 7.83 2.81
C VAL A 64 16.70 6.98 2.74
N GLU A 65 17.45 6.90 3.84
CA GLU A 65 18.68 6.09 3.90
C GLU A 65 18.39 4.57 4.02
N ARG A 66 17.38 4.21 4.82
CA ARG A 66 16.90 2.82 4.99
C ARG A 66 15.40 2.80 5.18
N TRP A 67 14.73 1.89 4.50
CA TRP A 67 13.31 1.62 4.71
C TRP A 67 13.06 0.12 4.68
N ASP A 68 13.10 -0.51 5.85
CA ASP A 68 12.80 -1.91 6.02
C ASP A 68 11.29 -2.12 6.15
N ARG A 69 10.70 -2.78 5.16
CA ARG A 69 9.33 -3.30 5.27
C ARG A 69 9.34 -4.75 5.65
N ASP A 70 8.56 -5.12 6.66
CA ASP A 70 8.31 -6.50 7.08
C ASP A 70 6.81 -6.80 7.01
N VAL A 71 6.42 -7.84 6.25
CA VAL A 71 5.05 -8.31 6.13
C VAL A 71 4.96 -9.73 6.70
N ARG A 72 4.02 -9.95 7.60
CA ARG A 72 3.75 -11.25 8.26
C ARG A 72 2.29 -11.61 8.11
N LEU A 73 1.99 -12.88 7.87
CA LEU A 73 0.68 -13.51 7.92
C LEU A 73 0.74 -14.62 8.97
N GLU A 74 0.08 -14.39 10.10
CA GLU A 74 0.09 -15.29 11.26
C GLU A 74 -1.33 -15.38 11.82
N ALA A 75 -1.87 -16.60 11.97
CA ALA A 75 -3.21 -16.84 12.53
C ALA A 75 -4.34 -15.95 11.94
N GLY A 76 -4.37 -15.79 10.60
CA GLY A 76 -5.40 -14.98 9.92
C GLY A 76 -5.21 -13.46 10.03
N ARG A 77 -4.10 -13.00 10.61
CA ARG A 77 -3.72 -11.59 10.74
C ARG A 77 -2.56 -11.27 9.82
N ILE A 78 -2.66 -10.18 9.06
CA ILE A 78 -1.53 -9.62 8.31
C ILE A 78 -0.98 -8.43 9.07
N THR A 79 0.30 -8.44 9.44
CA THR A 79 0.98 -7.29 10.03
C THR A 79 1.99 -6.75 9.03
N VAL A 80 1.90 -5.45 8.74
CA VAL A 80 2.85 -4.69 7.94
C VAL A 80 3.59 -3.75 8.88
N THR A 81 4.89 -3.97 9.04
CA THR A 81 5.78 -3.09 9.79
C THR A 81 6.65 -2.31 8.81
N GLU A 82 6.73 -1.01 9.00
CA GLU A 82 7.72 -0.13 8.38
C GLU A 82 8.73 0.29 9.45
N ASP A 83 10.03 0.18 9.16
CA ASP A 83 11.11 0.60 10.05
C ASP A 83 12.12 1.40 9.22
N TRP A 84 12.37 2.66 9.59
CA TRP A 84 13.16 3.58 8.77
C TRP A 84 14.22 4.33 9.54
N SER A 85 15.20 4.84 8.80
CA SER A 85 16.19 5.82 9.27
C SER A 85 16.59 6.75 8.12
N GLY A 86 16.96 7.98 8.46
CA GLY A 86 17.35 9.01 7.49
C GLY A 86 16.19 9.51 6.64
N LEU A 87 14.96 9.56 7.18
CA LEU A 87 13.82 10.16 6.47
C LEU A 87 13.96 11.69 6.44
N HIS A 88 13.91 12.28 5.24
CA HIS A 88 14.11 13.73 5.04
C HIS A 88 12.83 14.56 5.10
N GLY A 89 11.65 13.94 5.13
CA GLY A 89 10.36 14.63 5.07
C GLY A 89 9.23 13.78 5.64
N ASN A 90 8.03 13.94 5.09
CA ASN A 90 6.91 13.07 5.46
C ASN A 90 6.92 11.77 4.64
N ALA A 91 6.21 10.75 5.12
CA ALA A 91 5.99 9.51 4.41
C ALA A 91 4.50 9.18 4.32
N LEU A 92 4.11 8.60 3.19
CA LEU A 92 2.77 8.10 2.94
C LEU A 92 2.81 6.57 2.87
N LEU A 93 1.83 5.89 3.47
CA LEU A 93 1.65 4.45 3.34
C LEU A 93 0.38 4.18 2.54
N ARG A 94 0.54 3.55 1.37
CA ARG A 94 -0.56 3.34 0.43
C ARG A 94 -1.16 1.94 0.62
N HIS A 95 -2.48 1.88 0.63
CA HIS A 95 -3.28 0.66 0.59
C HIS A 95 -4.32 0.77 -0.53
N LEU A 96 -4.17 -0.03 -1.57
CA LEU A 96 -5.13 -0.25 -2.64
C LEU A 96 -6.14 -1.32 -2.23
N LEU A 97 -7.41 -0.95 -2.36
CA LEU A 97 -8.55 -1.70 -1.87
C LEU A 97 -9.60 -1.83 -2.98
N SER A 98 -10.23 -3.00 -3.03
CA SER A 98 -11.38 -3.30 -3.88
C SER A 98 -12.57 -3.59 -2.98
N GLY A 99 -13.70 -2.96 -3.25
CA GLY A 99 -14.90 -3.03 -2.41
C GLY A 99 -15.26 -1.69 -1.77
N ASP A 100 -16.25 -1.76 -0.89
CA ASP A 100 -16.75 -0.62 -0.13
C ASP A 100 -15.81 -0.34 1.03
N VAL A 101 -15.26 0.88 1.08
CA VAL A 101 -14.29 1.29 2.07
C VAL A 101 -14.87 2.36 2.97
N GLU A 102 -14.84 2.10 4.26
CA GLU A 102 -15.11 3.04 5.33
C GLU A 102 -13.86 3.20 6.19
N HIS A 103 -13.66 4.38 6.77
CA HIS A 103 -12.52 4.62 7.66
C HIS A 103 -12.86 5.62 8.75
N GLY A 104 -12.05 5.59 9.79
CA GLY A 104 -12.02 6.56 10.88
C GLY A 104 -10.63 6.60 11.50
N ASP A 105 -10.52 7.21 12.67
CA ASP A 105 -9.24 7.36 13.35
C ASP A 105 -8.71 5.99 13.79
N GLY A 106 -7.54 5.61 13.28
CA GLY A 106 -6.87 4.35 13.62
C GLY A 106 -7.48 3.11 12.98
N TRP A 107 -8.45 3.24 12.06
CA TRP A 107 -9.04 2.09 11.37
C TRP A 107 -9.60 2.35 9.98
N ALA A 108 -9.62 1.30 9.16
CA ALA A 108 -10.40 1.23 7.93
C ALA A 108 -11.00 -0.17 7.75
N THR A 109 -12.20 -0.26 7.20
CA THR A 109 -12.85 -1.52 6.84
C THR A 109 -13.05 -1.54 5.34
N VAL A 110 -12.75 -2.67 4.70
CA VAL A 110 -13.11 -2.94 3.31
C VAL A 110 -14.05 -4.13 3.26
N ALA A 111 -15.20 -3.97 2.61
CA ALA A 111 -16.19 -5.01 2.41
C ALA A 111 -16.33 -5.35 0.92
N ALA A 112 -16.28 -6.64 0.58
CA ALA A 112 -16.46 -7.16 -0.78
C ALA A 112 -16.96 -8.60 -0.72
N ASP A 113 -17.93 -8.95 -1.57
CA ASP A 113 -18.46 -10.32 -1.71
C ASP A 113 -18.88 -10.96 -0.38
N GLY A 114 -19.53 -10.17 0.49
CA GLY A 114 -19.96 -10.58 1.83
C GLY A 114 -18.83 -10.75 2.85
N ARG A 115 -17.57 -10.53 2.47
CA ARG A 115 -16.41 -10.60 3.38
C ARG A 115 -15.99 -9.20 3.76
N ALA A 116 -15.41 -9.06 4.95
CA ALA A 116 -14.82 -7.80 5.38
C ALA A 116 -13.44 -7.99 6.01
N LEU A 117 -12.53 -7.07 5.71
CA LEU A 117 -11.24 -6.96 6.37
C LEU A 117 -11.17 -5.61 7.10
N ARG A 118 -10.60 -5.60 8.30
CA ARG A 118 -10.30 -4.39 9.06
C ARG A 118 -8.80 -4.16 9.14
N LEU A 119 -8.38 -2.98 8.71
CA LEU A 119 -7.08 -2.39 8.99
C LEU A 119 -7.14 -1.60 10.29
N THR A 120 -6.12 -1.73 11.13
CA THR A 120 -5.92 -0.90 12.33
C THR A 120 -4.49 -0.40 12.43
N TRP A 121 -4.32 0.81 12.97
CA TRP A 121 -3.04 1.43 13.28
C TRP A 121 -3.18 2.37 14.49
N ASP A 122 -2.07 2.90 14.99
CA ASP A 122 -2.10 3.95 16.02
C ASP A 122 -2.61 5.28 15.43
N PRO A 123 -3.79 5.80 15.85
CA PRO A 123 -4.34 7.03 15.31
C PRO A 123 -3.45 8.26 15.54
N ALA A 124 -2.56 8.25 16.54
CA ALA A 124 -1.62 9.34 16.75
C ALA A 124 -0.48 9.34 15.71
N ALA A 125 -0.14 8.16 15.17
CA ALA A 125 0.99 7.98 14.27
C ALA A 125 0.67 8.32 12.80
N ALA A 126 -0.60 8.25 12.38
CA ALA A 126 -0.99 8.57 11.01
C ALA A 126 -2.47 8.95 10.85
N ALA A 127 -2.72 9.89 9.95
CA ALA A 127 -4.07 10.26 9.51
C ALA A 127 -4.41 9.55 8.18
N ALA A 128 -5.65 9.07 8.06
CA ALA A 128 -6.15 8.37 6.88
C ALA A 128 -6.94 9.27 5.93
N THR A 129 -6.70 9.13 4.63
CA THR A 129 -7.54 9.68 3.57
C THR A 129 -7.84 8.63 2.51
N ILE A 130 -8.98 8.74 1.83
CA ILE A 130 -9.33 7.87 0.70
C ILE A 130 -9.42 8.65 -0.60
N GLU A 131 -8.95 8.03 -1.67
CA GLU A 131 -9.17 8.48 -3.04
C GLU A 131 -9.78 7.35 -3.85
N ARG A 132 -10.86 7.63 -4.58
CA ARG A 132 -11.47 6.67 -5.51
C ARG A 132 -11.09 7.03 -6.93
N ARG A 133 -10.59 6.03 -7.66
CA ARG A 133 -10.28 6.15 -9.09
C ARG A 133 -11.25 5.29 -9.90
N PRO A 134 -12.16 5.90 -10.67
CA PRO A 134 -12.94 5.17 -11.66
C PRO A 134 -12.04 4.42 -12.63
N LEU A 135 -12.44 3.21 -13.01
CA LEU A 135 -11.71 2.37 -13.93
C LEU A 135 -12.46 2.29 -15.25
N ASP A 136 -11.88 2.83 -16.32
CA ASP A 136 -12.47 2.78 -17.66
C ASP A 136 -11.96 1.58 -18.47
N ASP A 137 -10.81 1.01 -18.07
CA ASP A 137 -10.21 -0.15 -18.71
C ASP A 137 -10.94 -1.45 -18.31
N ALA A 138 -11.43 -2.20 -19.30
CA ALA A 138 -12.20 -3.42 -19.07
C ALA A 138 -11.44 -4.51 -18.31
N LYS A 139 -10.11 -4.62 -18.48
CA LYS A 139 -9.30 -5.60 -17.75
C LYS A 139 -9.12 -5.20 -16.29
N LEU A 140 -8.94 -3.91 -16.03
CA LEU A 140 -8.90 -3.39 -14.67
C LEU A 140 -10.25 -3.53 -13.97
N ARG A 141 -11.36 -3.20 -14.65
CA ARG A 141 -12.71 -3.38 -14.10
C ARG A 141 -13.00 -4.82 -13.72
N ARG A 142 -12.64 -5.76 -14.58
CA ARG A 142 -12.79 -7.20 -14.29
C ARG A 142 -12.00 -7.64 -13.06
N ALA A 143 -10.86 -7.00 -12.77
CA ALA A 143 -10.01 -7.38 -11.66
C ALA A 143 -10.34 -6.65 -10.34
N TRP A 144 -10.89 -5.44 -10.41
CA TRP A 144 -10.99 -4.53 -9.26
C TRP A 144 -12.40 -3.95 -9.02
N GLY A 145 -13.35 -4.19 -9.92
CA GLY A 145 -14.67 -3.54 -9.92
C GLY A 145 -14.67 -2.20 -10.65
N GLU A 146 -15.72 -1.41 -10.46
CA GLU A 146 -15.90 -0.13 -11.16
C GLU A 146 -14.87 0.94 -10.77
N HIS A 147 -14.28 0.83 -9.59
CA HIS A 147 -13.28 1.76 -9.11
C HIS A 147 -12.24 1.07 -8.23
N LEU A 148 -11.05 1.65 -8.19
CA LEU A 148 -10.02 1.32 -7.22
C LEU A 148 -10.04 2.35 -6.10
N THR A 149 -10.00 1.90 -4.84
CA THR A 149 -9.88 2.80 -3.70
C THR A 149 -8.44 2.79 -3.19
N ARG A 150 -7.85 3.96 -3.03
CA ARG A 150 -6.54 4.15 -2.40
C ARG A 150 -6.73 4.80 -1.03
N LEU A 151 -6.57 4.02 0.02
CA LEU A 151 -6.38 4.51 1.38
C LEU A 151 -4.92 4.96 1.53
N THR A 152 -4.72 6.17 2.04
CA THR A 152 -3.40 6.75 2.32
C THR A 152 -3.29 7.05 3.79
N LEU A 153 -2.33 6.42 4.47
CA LEU A 153 -1.95 6.79 5.82
C LEU A 153 -0.79 7.78 5.73
N THR A 154 -1.04 9.04 6.10
CA THR A 154 -0.02 10.09 6.15
C THR A 154 0.59 10.08 7.53
N LEU A 155 1.90 9.82 7.65
CA LEU A 155 2.55 9.81 8.96
C LEU A 155 2.47 11.20 9.61
N THR A 156 2.19 11.23 10.90
CA THR A 156 2.08 12.46 11.68
C THR A 156 3.45 12.81 12.24
N ALA A 157 4.07 13.87 11.68
CA ALA A 157 5.37 14.40 12.12
C ALA A 157 6.44 13.30 12.37
N PRO A 158 6.73 12.42 11.38
CA PRO A 158 7.66 11.32 11.60
C PRO A 158 9.07 11.85 11.90
N ALA A 159 9.72 11.26 12.90
CA ALA A 159 11.13 11.50 13.16
C ALA A 159 12.00 10.90 12.03
N PRO A 160 13.26 11.36 11.88
CA PRO A 160 14.18 10.81 10.87
C PRO A 160 14.38 9.30 10.98
N ALA A 161 14.25 8.73 12.18
CA ALA A 161 14.17 7.29 12.39
C ALA A 161 12.90 6.95 13.17
N GLY A 162 12.24 5.87 12.79
CA GLY A 162 10.98 5.50 13.39
C GLY A 162 10.46 4.15 12.91
N ARG A 163 9.32 3.77 13.46
CA ARG A 163 8.64 2.53 13.15
C ARG A 163 7.14 2.76 13.12
N PHE A 164 6.46 2.11 12.19
CA PHE A 164 5.01 2.12 12.05
C PHE A 164 4.50 0.70 11.89
N THR A 165 3.32 0.40 12.43
CA THR A 165 2.68 -0.92 12.26
C THR A 165 1.23 -0.76 11.88
N ALA A 166 0.84 -1.41 10.79
CA ALA A 166 -0.53 -1.59 10.35
C ALA A 166 -0.90 -3.07 10.42
N THR A 167 -2.11 -3.38 10.88
CA THR A 167 -2.59 -4.76 11.00
C THR A 167 -3.91 -4.92 10.27
N TRP A 168 -4.01 -5.93 9.41
CA TRP A 168 -5.23 -6.39 8.79
C TRP A 168 -5.74 -7.67 9.45
N MET A 169 -7.05 -7.76 9.66
CA MET A 169 -7.73 -8.97 10.12
C MET A 169 -9.05 -9.13 9.41
N ALA A 170 -9.51 -10.38 9.24
CA ALA A 170 -10.89 -10.63 8.85
C ALA A 170 -11.84 -10.19 9.97
N LEU A 171 -12.97 -9.58 9.59
CA LEU A 171 -14.11 -9.44 10.47
C LEU A 171 -14.97 -10.69 10.32
N GLU A 172 -15.29 -11.34 11.44
CA GLU A 172 -16.28 -12.42 11.44
C GLU A 172 -17.63 -11.86 10.96
N GLN A 173 -18.36 -12.63 10.15
CA GLN A 173 -19.67 -12.19 9.72
C GLN A 173 -20.58 -12.04 10.94
N VAL A 174 -21.16 -10.85 11.11
CA VAL A 174 -22.36 -10.71 11.92
C VAL A 174 -23.44 -11.49 11.19
N THR A 175 -23.72 -12.71 11.64
CA THR A 175 -24.95 -13.40 11.27
C THR A 175 -26.10 -12.48 11.69
N THR A 176 -26.69 -11.75 10.74
CA THR A 176 -28.01 -11.19 10.92
C THR A 176 -28.93 -12.39 11.13
N ALA A 177 -29.34 -12.62 12.38
CA ALA A 177 -30.37 -13.59 12.70
C ALA A 177 -31.64 -13.29 11.87
N PRO A 178 -32.38 -14.32 11.44
CA PRO A 178 -33.56 -14.18 10.58
C PRO A 178 -34.68 -13.36 11.21
#